data_AF-A0A0E3NDC8-F1
#
_entry.id   AF-A0A0E3NDC8-F1
#
_cell.length_a   1.000
_cell.length_b   1.000
_cell.length_c   1.000
_cell.angle_alpha   90.00
_cell.angle_beta   90.00
_cell.angle_gamma   90.00
#
_symmetry.space_group_name_H-M   'P 1'
#
loop_
_entity.id
_entity.type
_entity.pdbx_description
1 polymer ?
#
loop_
_entity_poly.entity_id
_entity_poly.type
_entity_poly.pdbx_seq_one_letter_code
_entity_poly.pdbx_strand_id
1 'polypeptide(L)'
;MYLASSGIHLVKGDVSGHWHDLNNYFVIPAYVLEKIKELKVQGKTEEEIIGEVMNLRKISPDMILHLLHSSFLTPSSEQPRMNKV
;
A
#
# COMPACT_ATOMS: atom_id res chain seq x y z
N MET A 1 -0.55 -19.44 -14.29
CA MET A 1 0.89 -19.20 -14.00
C MET A 1 1.14 -19.56 -12.53
N TYR A 2 2.21 -20.31 -12.23
CA TYR A 2 2.47 -20.91 -10.89
C TYR A 2 2.37 -19.93 -9.71
N LEU A 3 2.76 -18.66 -9.90
CA LEU A 3 2.73 -17.63 -8.87
C LEU A 3 1.30 -17.32 -8.41
N ALA A 4 0.37 -17.07 -9.34
CA ALA A 4 -1.02 -16.78 -9.01
C ALA A 4 -1.70 -17.98 -8.32
N SER A 5 -1.41 -19.21 -8.76
CA SER A 5 -1.90 -20.43 -8.09
C SER A 5 -1.28 -20.67 -6.71
N SER A 6 -0.15 -20.04 -6.42
CA SER A 6 0.50 -20.08 -5.10
C SER A 6 0.08 -18.90 -4.20
N GLY A 7 -0.94 -18.12 -4.60
CA GLY A 7 -1.39 -16.92 -3.88
C GLY A 7 -0.47 -15.71 -4.02
N ILE A 8 0.56 -15.80 -4.88
CA ILE A 8 1.51 -14.72 -5.12
C ILE A 8 0.97 -13.86 -6.27
N HIS A 9 0.52 -12.65 -5.93
CA HIS A 9 0.08 -11.65 -6.88
C HIS A 9 1.23 -10.70 -7.18
N LEU A 10 1.65 -10.65 -8.44
CA LEU A 10 2.64 -9.68 -8.90
C LEU A 10 1.96 -8.34 -9.14
N VAL A 11 2.33 -7.34 -8.35
CA VAL A 11 1.94 -5.95 -8.56
C VAL A 11 3.06 -5.28 -9.34
N LYS A 12 2.72 -4.58 -10.42
CA LYS A 12 3.71 -3.79 -11.16
C LYS A 12 4.15 -2.64 -10.25
N GLY A 13 5.42 -2.59 -9.90
CA GLY A 13 5.96 -1.52 -9.06
C GLY A 13 5.88 -0.16 -9.78
N ASP A 14 5.50 0.87 -9.04
CA ASP A 14 5.64 2.26 -9.49
C ASP A 14 7.12 2.67 -9.42
N VAL A 15 7.86 2.39 -10.49
CA VAL A 15 9.19 2.94 -10.73
C VAL A 15 9.10 3.94 -11.86
N SER A 16 9.25 5.22 -11.51
CA SER A 16 9.40 6.31 -12.47
C SER A 16 10.85 6.79 -12.48
N GLY A 17 11.53 6.69 -13.60
CA GLY A 17 12.92 7.15 -13.76
C GLY A 17 13.53 6.69 -15.09
N HIS A 18 14.60 7.36 -15.53
CA HIS A 18 15.44 6.83 -16.60
C HIS A 18 16.16 5.58 -16.09
N TRP A 19 16.50 4.65 -16.99
CA TRP A 19 17.17 3.38 -16.60
C TRP A 19 18.51 3.59 -15.87
N HIS A 20 19.16 4.74 -16.08
CA HIS A 20 20.38 5.17 -15.37
C HIS A 20 20.12 5.85 -14.01
N ASP A 21 18.91 6.32 -13.78
CA ASP A 21 18.47 7.01 -12.54
C ASP A 21 17.42 6.18 -11.79
N LEU A 22 17.36 4.87 -12.07
CA LEU A 22 16.40 3.97 -11.46
C LEU A 22 16.75 3.85 -9.98
N ASN A 23 16.08 4.63 -9.15
CA ASN A 23 16.23 4.50 -7.71
C ASN A 23 15.72 3.10 -7.34
N ASN A 24 16.58 2.26 -6.78
CA ASN A 24 16.24 0.86 -6.46
C ASN A 24 15.03 0.73 -5.52
N TYR A 25 14.66 1.82 -4.86
CA TYR A 25 13.58 1.88 -3.90
C TYR A 25 12.66 3.06 -4.21
N PHE A 26 11.38 2.76 -4.43
CA PHE A 26 10.33 3.76 -4.44
C PHE A 26 9.83 3.96 -3.01
N VAL A 27 10.13 5.13 -2.43
CA VAL A 27 9.65 5.47 -1.11
C VAL A 27 8.21 5.98 -1.22
N ILE A 28 7.31 5.37 -0.45
CA ILE A 28 5.93 5.87 -0.26
C ILE A 28 5.95 6.79 0.96
N PRO A 29 5.64 8.09 0.79
CA PRO A 29 5.59 9.02 1.92
C PRO A 29 4.51 8.63 2.93
N ALA A 30 4.77 8.89 4.21
CA ALA A 30 3.83 8.59 5.30
C ALA A 30 2.46 9.24 5.10
N TYR A 31 2.40 10.47 4.57
CA TYR A 31 1.15 11.19 4.34
C TYR A 31 0.20 10.46 3.36
N VAL A 32 0.76 9.66 2.43
CA VAL A 32 -0.05 8.84 1.52
C VAL A 32 -0.76 7.74 2.31
N LEU A 33 -0.04 7.07 3.22
CA LEU A 33 -0.60 6.02 4.07
C LEU A 33 -1.65 6.60 5.03
N GLU A 34 -1.39 7.77 5.60
CA GLU A 34 -2.34 8.47 6.46
C GLU A 34 -3.61 8.84 5.70
N LYS A 35 -3.48 9.35 4.47
CA LYS A 35 -4.65 9.67 3.62
C LYS A 35 -5.48 8.44 3.30
N ILE A 36 -4.84 7.32 2.95
CA ILE A 36 -5.54 6.05 2.72
C ILE A 36 -6.31 5.60 3.98
N LYS A 37 -5.70 5.70 5.17
CA LYS A 37 -6.36 5.38 6.45
C LYS A 37 -7.55 6.29 6.71
N GLU A 38 -7.37 7.59 6.52
CA GLU A 38 -8.43 8.58 6.70
C GLU A 38 -9.66 8.24 5.83
N LEU A 39 -9.44 8.04 4.53
CA LEU A 39 -10.52 7.74 3.58
C LEU A 39 -11.21 6.39 3.90
N LYS A 40 -10.44 5.40 4.34
CA LYS A 40 -10.99 4.11 4.79
C LYS A 40 -11.88 4.27 6.02
N VAL A 41 -11.49 5.10 6.99
CA VAL A 41 -12.29 5.40 8.20
C VAL A 41 -13.55 6.18 7.84
N GLN A 42 -13.48 7.06 6.83
CA GLN A 42 -14.64 7.79 6.30
C GLN A 42 -15.64 6.89 5.55
N GLY A 43 -15.30 5.61 5.33
CA GLY A 43 -16.17 4.65 4.63
C GLY A 43 -16.22 4.85 3.11
N LYS A 44 -15.20 5.49 2.53
CA LYS A 44 -15.05 5.64 1.08
C LYS A 44 -14.86 4.30 0.40
N THR A 45 -15.37 4.17 -0.83
CA THR A 45 -15.16 2.95 -1.62
C THR A 45 -13.71 2.87 -2.10
N GLU A 46 -13.26 1.68 -2.47
CA GLU A 46 -11.89 1.47 -2.97
C GLU A 46 -11.61 2.32 -4.21
N GLU A 47 -12.59 2.48 -5.10
CA GLU A 47 -12.48 3.30 -6.31
C GLU A 47 -12.31 4.79 -5.99
N GLU A 48 -13.05 5.30 -5.01
CA GLU A 48 -12.91 6.69 -4.54
C GLU A 48 -11.53 6.91 -3.92
N ILE A 49 -11.06 5.97 -3.10
CA ILE A 49 -9.73 6.04 -2.47
C ILE A 49 -8.63 6.05 -3.52
N ILE A 50 -8.71 5.16 -4.50
CA ILE A 50 -7.77 5.10 -5.63
C ILE A 50 -7.74 6.45 -6.36
N GLY A 51 -8.90 6.99 -6.71
CA GLY A 51 -9.00 8.27 -7.42
C GLY A 51 -8.35 9.43 -6.64
N GLU A 52 -8.64 9.56 -5.35
CA GLU A 52 -8.06 10.62 -4.52
C GLU A 52 -6.54 10.48 -4.34
N VAL A 53 -6.05 9.26 -4.11
CA VAL A 53 -4.62 9.01 -3.88
C VAL A 53 -3.80 9.18 -5.16
N MET A 54 -4.35 8.81 -6.32
CA MET A 54 -3.73 9.06 -7.62
C MET A 54 -3.57 10.56 -7.92
N ASN A 55 -4.54 11.38 -7.53
CA ASN A 55 -4.47 12.83 -7.67
C ASN A 55 -3.42 13.45 -6.74
N LEU A 56 -3.23 12.86 -5.56
CA LEU A 56 -2.27 13.31 -4.56
C LEU A 56 -0.82 12.93 -4.93
N ARG A 57 -0.60 11.75 -5.53
CA ARG A 57 0.72 11.28 -5.97
C ARG A 57 0.59 10.32 -7.13
N LYS A 58 1.59 10.32 -8.02
CA LYS A 58 1.71 9.35 -9.14
C LYS A 58 2.03 7.95 -8.62
N ILE A 59 1.03 7.31 -8.02
CA ILE A 59 1.03 5.91 -7.59
C ILE A 59 -0.05 5.20 -8.41
N SER A 60 0.28 4.02 -8.91
CA SER A 60 -0.64 3.17 -9.65
C SER A 60 -1.81 2.68 -8.78
N PRO A 61 -2.99 2.47 -9.39
CA PRO A 61 -4.13 1.85 -8.73
C PRO A 61 -3.79 0.53 -8.03
N ASP A 62 -2.99 -0.32 -8.69
CA ASP A 62 -2.64 -1.64 -8.16
C ASP A 62 -1.80 -1.55 -6.88
N MET A 63 -0.87 -0.58 -6.81
CA MET A 63 -0.11 -0.31 -5.61
C MET A 63 -1.00 0.25 -4.50
N ILE A 64 -1.95 1.15 -4.80
CA ILE A 64 -2.89 1.69 -3.81
C ILE A 64 -3.77 0.58 -3.24
N LEU A 65 -4.28 -0.30 -4.10
CA LEU A 65 -5.07 -1.46 -3.71
C LEU A 65 -4.25 -2.42 -2.84
N HIS A 66 -3.00 -2.69 -3.23
CA HIS A 66 -2.09 -3.49 -2.41
C HIS A 66 -1.91 -2.90 -1.01
N LEU A 67 -1.67 -1.59 -0.92
CA LEU A 67 -1.54 -0.89 0.37
C LEU A 67 -2.82 -1.00 1.20
N LEU A 68 -4.00 -0.87 0.59
CA LEU A 68 -5.31 -0.97 1.23
C LEU A 68 -5.57 -2.31 1.94
N HIS A 69 -5.14 -3.41 1.32
CA HIS A 69 -5.29 -4.77 1.85
C HIS A 69 -4.07 -5.26 2.65
N SER A 70 -2.94 -4.57 2.53
CA SER A 70 -1.74 -4.92 3.28
C SER A 70 -1.90 -4.68 4.78
N SER A 71 -1.21 -5.51 5.57
CA SER A 71 -1.19 -5.40 7.03
C SER A 71 -0.55 -4.10 7.55
N PHE A 72 0.03 -3.26 6.69
CA PHE A 72 0.60 -1.96 7.06
C PHE A 72 -0.45 -0.96 7.57
N LEU A 73 -1.72 -1.18 7.23
CA LEU A 73 -2.81 -0.29 7.63
C LEU A 73 -3.57 -0.75 8.88
N THR A 74 -3.42 -2.01 9.28
CA THR A 74 -3.97 -2.51 10.54
C THR A 74 -2.91 -2.37 11.63
N PRO A 75 -3.20 -1.71 12.77
CA PRO A 75 -2.36 -1.91 13.94
C PRO A 75 -2.43 -3.40 14.27
N SER A 76 -1.29 -4.08 14.21
CA SER A 76 -1.14 -5.42 14.75
C SER A 76 -1.80 -5.46 16.14
N SER A 77 -2.81 -6.30 16.31
CA SER A 77 -3.42 -6.60 17.60
C SER A 77 -2.52 -7.49 18.47
N GLU A 78 -1.24 -7.66 18.12
CA GLU A 78 -0.27 -8.26 19.01
C GLU A 78 0.07 -7.27 20.14
N GLN A 79 -0.81 -7.23 21.14
CA GLN A 79 -0.39 -6.84 22.47
C GLN A 79 0.82 -7.72 22.82
N PRO A 80 1.96 -7.14 23.25
CA PRO A 80 3.06 -7.95 23.73
C PRO A 80 2.53 -8.78 24.90
N ARG A 81 2.44 -10.09 24.71
CA ARG A 81 2.14 -11.02 25.80
C ARG A 81 3.25 -10.82 26.83
N MET A 82 2.96 -10.05 27.88
CA MET A 82 3.85 -9.91 29.02
C MET A 82 4.08 -11.32 29.55
N ASN A 83 5.31 -11.82 29.42
CA ASN A 83 5.72 -13.03 30.10
C ASN A 83 5.58 -12.75 31.60
N LYS A 84 4.59 -13.39 32.23
CA LYS A 84 4.52 -13.45 33.69
C LYS A 84 5.72 -14.26 34.15
N VAL A 85 6.63 -13.58 34.84
CA VAL A 85 7.74 -14.15 35.59
C VAL A 85 7.20 -14.75 36.89
#